data_AF-A0A7V3JJ92-F1
#
_entry.id   AF-A0A7V3JJ92-F1
#
_cell.length_a   1.000
_cell.length_b   1.000
_cell.length_c   1.000
_cell.angle_alpha   90.00
_cell.angle_beta   90.00
_cell.angle_gamma   90.00
#
_symmetry.space_group_name_H-M   'P 1'
#
loop_
_entity.id
_entity.type
_entity.pdbx_description
1 polymer ?
#
loop_
_entity_poly.entity_id
_entity_poly.type
_entity_poly.pdbx_seq_one_letter_code
_entity_poly.pdbx_strand_id
1 'polypeptide(L)'
;MIPTHNTEVALNLVGYIIDRDPGPMLVVLPRVEDGEAWSKDRLAPMLRTTPCLVGKVADVRTRDSNNRILHKQFQGGSITIAGANSPAGLAMRPIRYVLLDEVDRYPASAGTEGDPVSLAIKRSATWWNRKILLVSTPTIKGASRIESWWLRSNQSSYWVPCPECNAYQVLVWPNLEWPEGRPEEAQYRCAHCGVLIAPHRKPWMLARGEWRAANPKSKIAGFWISQLYSPWKEWPET
;
A
#
# COMPACT_ATOMS: atom_id res chain seq x y z
N MET A 1 14.78 6.17 0.66
CA MET A 1 13.34 5.91 0.85
C MET A 1 12.61 6.19 -0.47
N ILE A 2 12.12 5.17 -1.18
CA ILE A 2 11.02 5.35 -2.14
C ILE A 2 9.77 4.85 -1.41
N PRO A 3 9.02 5.75 -0.73
CA PRO A 3 7.89 5.39 0.10
C PRO A 3 6.56 5.49 -0.64
N THR A 4 6.52 5.36 -1.98
CA THR A 4 5.29 5.63 -2.74
C THR A 4 4.47 4.39 -3.07
N HIS A 5 5.07 3.20 -3.15
CA HIS A 5 4.39 2.02 -3.70
C HIS A 5 3.14 1.60 -2.90
N ASN A 6 3.16 1.70 -1.56
CA ASN A 6 2.03 1.33 -0.71
C ASN A 6 0.79 2.20 -0.98
N THR A 7 0.97 3.52 -0.94
CA THR A 7 -0.12 4.49 -1.19
C THR A 7 -0.63 4.39 -2.63
N GLU A 8 0.25 4.16 -3.62
CA GLU A 8 -0.19 4.00 -5.02
C GLU A 8 -1.03 2.73 -5.24
N VAL A 9 -0.79 1.63 -4.49
CA VAL A 9 -1.69 0.45 -4.53
C VAL A 9 -3.09 0.80 -4.05
N ALA A 10 -3.20 1.59 -2.97
CA ALA A 10 -4.49 2.06 -2.47
C ALA A 10 -5.19 2.97 -3.49
N LEU A 11 -4.47 3.90 -4.11
CA LEU A 11 -5.01 4.80 -5.15
C LEU A 11 -5.51 4.04 -6.38
N ASN A 12 -4.75 3.06 -6.87
CA ASN A 12 -5.16 2.21 -7.98
C ASN A 12 -6.45 1.43 -7.67
N LEU A 13 -6.58 0.92 -6.44
CA LEU A 13 -7.81 0.27 -6.00
C LEU A 13 -8.98 1.26 -5.96
N VAL A 14 -8.77 2.48 -5.47
CA VAL A 14 -9.79 3.55 -5.49
C VAL A 14 -10.25 3.82 -6.92
N GLY A 15 -9.33 4.00 -7.86
CA GLY A 15 -9.64 4.19 -9.28
C GLY A 15 -10.46 3.03 -9.86
N TYR A 16 -10.05 1.79 -9.58
CA TYR A 16 -10.79 0.60 -10.01
C TYR A 16 -12.23 0.58 -9.44
N ILE A 17 -12.40 0.90 -8.16
CA ILE A 17 -13.73 0.92 -7.52
C ILE A 17 -14.63 1.98 -8.17
N ILE A 18 -14.11 3.18 -8.45
CA ILE A 18 -14.87 4.25 -9.11
C ILE A 18 -15.30 3.82 -10.52
N ASP A 19 -14.41 3.15 -11.27
CA ASP A 19 -14.61 2.84 -12.67
C ASP A 19 -15.42 1.56 -12.92
N ARG A 20 -15.16 0.50 -12.13
CA ARG A 20 -15.55 -0.88 -12.45
C ARG A 20 -16.46 -1.55 -11.44
N ASP A 21 -16.31 -1.25 -10.14
CA ASP A 21 -17.13 -1.88 -9.09
C ASP A 21 -17.57 -0.85 -8.03
N PRO A 22 -18.40 0.15 -8.41
CA PRO A 22 -18.79 1.25 -7.54
C PRO A 22 -19.35 0.80 -6.19
N GLY A 23 -18.93 1.49 -5.13
CA GLY A 23 -19.45 1.26 -3.80
C GLY A 23 -18.86 2.21 -2.76
N PRO A 24 -19.39 2.19 -1.53
CA PRO A 24 -18.90 3.04 -0.45
C PRO A 24 -17.51 2.58 0.02
N MET A 25 -16.55 3.51 -0.02
CA MET A 25 -15.17 3.33 0.41
C MET A 25 -14.88 4.18 1.67
N LEU A 26 -14.09 3.62 2.58
CA LEU A 26 -13.44 4.33 3.68
C LEU A 26 -11.93 4.24 3.49
N VAL A 27 -11.28 5.40 3.34
CA VAL A 27 -9.84 5.53 3.29
C VAL A 27 -9.38 6.14 4.62
N VAL A 28 -8.55 5.43 5.37
CA VAL A 28 -8.06 5.87 6.67
C VAL A 28 -6.57 6.18 6.58
N LEU A 29 -6.19 7.36 7.07
CA LEU A 29 -4.81 7.84 7.20
C LEU A 29 -4.48 8.02 8.68
N PRO A 30 -3.19 8.17 9.07
CA PRO A 30 -2.82 8.30 10.48
C PRO A 30 -3.52 9.48 11.18
N ARG A 31 -3.60 10.64 10.51
CA ARG A 31 -4.29 11.84 11.00
C ARG A 31 -5.27 12.41 9.97
N VAL A 32 -6.14 13.31 10.43
CA VAL A 32 -7.12 13.98 9.55
C VAL A 32 -6.40 14.86 8.51
N GLU A 33 -5.33 15.53 8.92
CA GLU A 33 -4.52 16.40 8.06
C GLU A 33 -3.83 15.61 6.95
N ASP A 34 -3.36 14.38 7.26
CA ASP A 34 -2.80 13.46 6.28
C ASP A 34 -3.86 13.06 5.23
N GLY A 35 -5.11 12.87 5.67
CA GLY A 35 -6.25 12.59 4.79
C GLY A 35 -6.58 13.76 3.85
N GLU A 36 -6.51 15.00 4.35
CA GLU A 36 -6.71 16.17 3.50
C GLU A 36 -5.61 16.33 2.45
N ALA A 37 -4.34 16.15 2.85
CA ALA A 37 -3.20 16.18 1.94
C ALA A 37 -3.33 15.09 0.88
N TRP A 38 -3.62 13.85 1.29
CA TRP A 38 -3.85 12.74 0.36
C TRP A 38 -4.99 13.04 -0.62
N SER A 39 -6.10 13.64 -0.16
CA SER A 39 -7.19 14.01 -1.06
C SER A 39 -6.77 15.06 -2.10
N LYS A 40 -6.00 16.08 -1.70
CA LYS A 40 -5.65 17.23 -2.55
C LYS A 40 -4.51 16.88 -3.50
N ASP A 41 -3.50 16.17 -2.99
CA ASP A 41 -2.20 16.00 -3.65
C ASP A 41 -2.10 14.68 -4.40
N ARG A 42 -2.96 13.70 -4.09
CA ARG A 42 -2.95 12.38 -4.75
C ARG A 42 -4.25 12.05 -5.45
N LEU A 43 -5.35 12.00 -4.70
CA LEU A 43 -6.64 11.59 -5.25
C LEU A 43 -7.13 12.58 -6.32
N ALA A 44 -7.12 13.88 -6.04
CA ALA A 44 -7.64 14.86 -6.99
C ALA A 44 -6.85 14.90 -8.33
N PRO A 45 -5.49 14.86 -8.34
CA PRO A 45 -4.74 14.68 -9.58
C PRO A 45 -5.12 13.40 -10.33
N MET A 46 -5.17 12.24 -9.65
CA MET A 46 -5.54 10.97 -10.28
C MET A 46 -6.91 11.04 -10.99
N LEU A 47 -7.91 11.65 -10.34
CA LEU A 47 -9.24 11.83 -10.93
C LEU A 47 -9.24 12.74 -12.16
N ARG A 48 -8.37 13.75 -12.19
CA ARG A 48 -8.26 14.69 -13.33
C ARG A 48 -7.45 14.14 -14.50
N THR A 49 -6.44 13.31 -14.23
CA THR A 49 -5.48 12.87 -15.26
C THR A 49 -5.76 11.48 -15.80
N THR A 50 -6.64 10.69 -15.16
CA THR A 50 -6.95 9.32 -15.60
C THR A 50 -8.18 9.33 -16.51
N PRO A 51 -8.07 9.02 -17.82
CA PRO A 51 -9.15 9.23 -18.78
C PRO A 51 -10.49 8.56 -18.42
N CYS A 52 -10.47 7.37 -17.82
CA CYS A 52 -11.70 6.67 -17.41
C CYS A 52 -12.34 7.21 -16.12
N LEU A 53 -11.65 8.06 -15.36
CA LEU A 53 -12.14 8.65 -14.11
C LEU A 53 -12.61 10.09 -14.27
N VAL A 54 -12.19 10.78 -15.35
CA VAL A 54 -12.58 12.17 -15.63
C VAL A 54 -14.10 12.27 -15.67
N GLY A 55 -14.65 13.18 -14.87
CA GLY A 55 -16.09 13.44 -14.78
C GLY A 55 -16.90 12.44 -13.94
N LYS A 56 -16.30 11.36 -13.42
CA LYS A 56 -17.01 10.37 -12.58
C LYS A 56 -17.22 10.84 -11.14
N VAL A 57 -16.31 11.64 -10.63
CA VAL A 57 -16.38 12.25 -9.30
C VAL A 57 -16.60 13.74 -9.51
N ALA A 58 -17.59 14.32 -8.86
CA ALA A 58 -17.85 15.76 -8.97
C ALA A 58 -16.60 16.57 -8.56
N ASP A 59 -16.42 17.74 -9.16
CA ASP A 59 -15.39 18.69 -8.72
C ASP A 59 -15.81 19.36 -7.41
N VAL A 60 -14.83 19.75 -6.58
CA VAL A 60 -15.08 20.44 -5.31
C VAL A 60 -15.50 21.91 -5.55
N ARG A 61 -15.32 22.44 -6.77
CA ARG A 61 -15.58 23.84 -7.13
C ARG A 61 -17.07 24.14 -7.39
N THR A 62 -17.87 23.13 -7.67
CA THR A 62 -19.33 23.30 -7.70
C THR A 62 -19.82 23.55 -6.28
N ARG A 63 -20.74 24.50 -6.09
CA ARG A 63 -21.47 24.78 -4.82
C ARG A 63 -22.39 23.61 -4.42
N ASP A 64 -21.90 22.39 -4.57
CA ASP A 64 -22.62 21.16 -4.30
C ASP A 64 -22.21 20.70 -2.90
N SER A 65 -23.13 20.83 -1.94
CA SER A 65 -22.90 20.52 -0.52
C SER A 65 -22.51 19.06 -0.26
N ASN A 66 -22.68 18.21 -1.27
CA ASN A 66 -22.41 16.78 -1.28
C ASN A 66 -20.94 16.40 -1.51
N ASN A 67 -20.09 17.32 -1.97
CA ASN A 67 -18.69 17.04 -2.27
C ASN A 67 -17.73 17.92 -1.46
N ARG A 68 -16.98 17.29 -0.55
CA ARG A 68 -16.00 17.91 0.35
C ARG A 68 -14.62 17.31 0.13
N ILE A 69 -13.60 17.90 0.76
CA ILE A 69 -12.23 17.37 0.72
C ILE A 69 -12.21 15.93 1.24
N LEU A 70 -12.80 15.68 2.41
CA LEU A 70 -12.80 14.37 3.08
C LEU A 70 -13.99 13.48 2.72
N HIS A 71 -14.90 13.94 1.86
CA HIS A 71 -16.03 13.13 1.42
C HIS A 71 -16.38 13.43 -0.04
N LYS A 72 -16.23 12.45 -0.91
CA LYS A 72 -16.53 12.58 -2.34
C LYS A 72 -17.63 11.61 -2.73
N GLN A 73 -18.50 12.03 -3.63
CA GLN A 73 -19.56 11.19 -4.19
C GLN A 73 -19.33 10.96 -5.67
N PHE A 74 -19.74 9.77 -6.13
CA PHE A 74 -19.72 9.37 -7.53
C PHE A 74 -20.89 8.42 -7.79
N GLN A 75 -21.19 8.16 -9.05
CA GLN A 75 -22.29 7.27 -9.41
C GLN A 75 -22.07 5.87 -8.81
N GLY A 76 -22.99 5.44 -7.94
CA GLY A 76 -22.95 4.13 -7.29
C GLY A 76 -22.03 4.03 -6.07
N GLY A 77 -21.44 5.12 -5.59
CA GLY A 77 -20.56 5.05 -4.42
C GLY A 77 -20.11 6.38 -3.83
N SER A 78 -19.26 6.28 -2.81
CA SER A 78 -18.66 7.44 -2.14
C SER A 78 -17.29 7.11 -1.59
N ILE A 79 -16.43 8.11 -1.48
CA ILE A 79 -15.14 8.04 -0.79
C ILE A 79 -15.27 8.85 0.49
N THR A 80 -15.17 8.20 1.63
CA THR A 80 -15.00 8.86 2.93
C THR A 80 -13.54 8.74 3.33
N ILE A 81 -12.91 9.85 3.68
CA ILE A 81 -11.52 9.92 4.12
C ILE A 81 -11.53 10.31 5.60
N ALA A 82 -10.86 9.51 6.43
CA ALA A 82 -10.84 9.72 7.88
C ALA A 82 -9.42 9.62 8.44
N GLY A 83 -9.17 10.33 9.54
CA GLY A 83 -7.98 10.12 10.36
C GLY A 83 -8.21 9.00 11.37
N ALA A 84 -7.22 8.14 11.59
CA ALA A 84 -7.25 7.10 12.61
C ALA A 84 -7.37 7.66 14.04
N ASN A 85 -7.02 8.94 14.23
CA ASN A 85 -7.22 9.68 15.47
C ASN A 85 -8.65 10.22 15.67
N SER A 86 -9.57 10.08 14.71
CA SER A 86 -10.92 10.64 14.76
C SER A 86 -12.01 9.55 14.80
N PRO A 87 -12.56 9.21 15.98
CA PRO A 87 -13.57 8.16 16.12
C PRO A 87 -14.84 8.44 15.31
N ALA A 88 -15.29 9.70 15.31
CA ALA A 88 -16.45 10.15 14.55
C ALA A 88 -16.30 9.88 13.04
N GLY A 89 -15.09 10.02 12.49
CA GLY A 89 -14.80 9.69 11.10
C GLY A 89 -14.85 8.19 10.80
N LEU A 90 -14.49 7.34 11.77
CA LEU A 90 -14.48 5.88 11.65
C LEU A 90 -15.87 5.25 11.86
N ALA A 91 -16.76 5.91 12.60
CA ALA A 91 -18.06 5.36 13.00
C ALA A 91 -19.20 5.61 12.00
N MET A 92 -18.98 6.43 10.96
CA MET A 92 -20.07 7.21 10.35
C MET A 92 -21.09 6.43 9.49
N ARG A 93 -20.69 5.41 8.71
CA ARG A 93 -21.57 4.74 7.71
C ARG A 93 -21.20 3.28 7.45
N PRO A 94 -22.09 2.45 6.86
CA PRO A 94 -21.72 1.15 6.31
C PRO A 94 -20.79 1.30 5.10
N ILE A 95 -19.71 0.51 5.04
CA ILE A 95 -18.64 0.65 4.05
C ILE A 95 -18.35 -0.70 3.40
N ARG A 96 -18.28 -0.77 2.07
CA ARG A 96 -17.93 -2.02 1.36
C ARG A 96 -16.41 -2.20 1.26
N TYR A 97 -15.69 -1.12 1.01
CA TYR A 97 -14.24 -1.13 0.80
C TYR A 97 -13.52 -0.35 1.90
N VAL A 98 -12.68 -1.02 2.69
CA VAL A 98 -11.91 -0.39 3.76
C VAL A 98 -10.44 -0.38 3.35
N LEU A 99 -9.86 0.80 3.19
CA LEU A 99 -8.47 1.03 2.83
C LEU A 99 -7.78 1.73 4.00
N LEU A 100 -6.81 1.07 4.60
CA LEU A 100 -6.08 1.56 5.77
C LEU A 100 -4.62 1.76 5.36
N ASP A 101 -4.20 3.00 5.21
CA ASP A 101 -2.84 3.37 4.81
C ASP A 101 -2.01 3.83 6.01
N GLU A 102 -0.72 3.51 6.00
CA GLU A 102 0.24 3.73 7.09
C GLU A 102 -0.24 3.20 8.47
N VAL A 103 -0.80 1.99 8.50
CA VAL A 103 -1.45 1.42 9.70
C VAL A 103 -0.58 1.31 10.94
N ASP A 104 0.75 1.20 10.78
CA ASP A 104 1.67 1.18 11.95
C ASP A 104 1.83 2.54 12.61
N ARG A 105 1.45 3.63 11.93
CA ARG A 105 1.47 4.99 12.50
C ARG A 105 0.18 5.34 13.24
N TYR A 106 -0.81 4.44 13.25
CA TYR A 106 -2.08 4.71 13.92
C TYR A 106 -1.90 4.76 15.45
N PRO A 107 -2.63 5.64 16.14
CA PRO A 107 -2.66 5.62 17.60
C PRO A 107 -3.20 4.27 18.10
N ALA A 108 -2.85 3.89 19.33
CA ALA A 108 -3.35 2.66 19.94
C ALA A 108 -4.89 2.63 20.03
N SER A 109 -5.51 3.81 20.21
CA SER A 109 -6.95 4.01 20.25
C SER A 109 -7.36 5.24 19.45
N ALA A 110 -8.48 5.17 18.74
CA ALA A 110 -9.17 6.35 18.24
C ALA A 110 -9.90 6.98 19.43
N GLY A 111 -9.34 8.06 19.99
CA GLY A 111 -9.89 8.68 21.21
C GLY A 111 -10.11 7.63 22.30
N THR A 112 -11.35 7.51 22.77
CA THR A 112 -11.78 6.53 23.77
C THR A 112 -12.49 5.29 23.21
N GLU A 113 -12.61 5.15 21.88
CA GLU A 113 -13.44 4.10 21.23
C GLU A 113 -12.68 2.80 20.91
N GLY A 114 -11.36 2.78 21.08
CA GLY A 114 -10.52 1.59 20.87
C GLY A 114 -9.77 1.58 19.54
N ASP A 115 -9.26 0.41 19.14
CA ASP A 115 -8.33 0.28 18.01
C ASP A 115 -8.94 0.77 16.67
N PRO A 116 -8.31 1.75 15.99
CA PRO A 116 -8.86 2.35 14.76
C PRO A 116 -9.07 1.34 13.62
N VAL A 117 -8.16 0.38 13.46
CA VAL A 117 -8.24 -0.67 12.42
C VAL A 117 -9.50 -1.52 12.65
N SER A 118 -9.72 -1.95 13.89
CA SER A 118 -10.88 -2.74 14.27
C SER A 118 -12.20 -1.97 14.08
N LEU A 119 -12.23 -0.68 14.43
CA LEU A 119 -13.40 0.18 14.23
C LEU A 119 -13.75 0.33 12.73
N ALA A 120 -12.75 0.58 11.89
CA ALA A 120 -12.93 0.70 10.45
C ALA A 120 -13.42 -0.61 9.82
N ILE A 121 -12.81 -1.75 10.17
CA ILE A 121 -13.22 -3.08 9.66
C ILE A 121 -14.66 -3.39 10.05
N LYS A 122 -15.09 -3.06 11.27
CA LYS A 122 -16.49 -3.28 11.73
C LYS A 122 -17.52 -2.57 10.84
N ARG A 123 -17.17 -1.46 10.18
CA ARG A 123 -18.09 -0.75 9.26
C ARG A 123 -18.45 -1.57 8.02
N SER A 124 -17.65 -2.58 7.70
CA SER A 124 -17.87 -3.46 6.56
C SER A 124 -18.66 -4.73 6.86
N ALA A 125 -19.08 -4.93 8.11
CA ALA A 125 -19.71 -6.17 8.55
C ALA A 125 -20.98 -6.54 7.77
N THR A 126 -21.75 -5.55 7.30
CA THR A 126 -23.01 -5.77 6.55
C THR A 126 -22.80 -6.13 5.08
N TRP A 127 -21.58 -6.02 4.56
CA TRP A 127 -21.26 -6.32 3.16
C TRP A 127 -20.60 -7.71 3.03
N TRP A 128 -21.29 -8.61 2.30
CA TRP A 128 -20.81 -9.97 2.05
C TRP A 128 -19.61 -10.00 1.09
N ASN A 129 -19.58 -9.07 0.11
CA ASN A 129 -18.53 -8.90 -0.90
C ASN A 129 -17.60 -7.72 -0.58
N ARG A 130 -17.33 -7.50 0.72
CA ARG A 130 -16.40 -6.46 1.16
C ARG A 130 -14.96 -6.76 0.77
N LYS A 131 -14.14 -5.71 0.68
CA LYS A 131 -12.69 -5.83 0.57
C LYS A 131 -12.02 -4.93 1.60
N ILE A 132 -10.99 -5.47 2.25
CA ILE A 132 -10.19 -4.77 3.25
C ILE A 132 -8.73 -4.79 2.76
N LEU A 133 -8.12 -3.61 2.68
CA LEU A 133 -6.72 -3.41 2.30
C LEU A 133 -6.00 -2.70 3.45
N LEU A 134 -4.88 -3.27 3.89
CA LEU A 134 -3.97 -2.66 4.85
C LEU A 134 -2.61 -2.51 4.18
N VAL A 135 -2.03 -1.32 4.24
CA VAL A 135 -0.69 -1.05 3.75
C VAL A 135 0.08 -0.23 4.80
N SER A 136 1.36 -0.53 4.97
CA SER A 136 2.25 0.16 5.92
C SER A 136 3.68 -0.33 5.73
N THR A 137 4.63 0.39 6.33
CA THR A 137 5.98 -0.12 6.59
C THR A 137 6.06 -0.55 8.06
N PRO A 138 6.46 -1.80 8.37
CA PRO A 138 6.55 -2.25 9.76
C PRO A 138 7.56 -1.40 10.54
N THR A 139 7.17 -0.97 11.74
CA THR A 139 7.97 -0.06 12.58
C THR A 139 8.71 -0.82 13.69
N ILE A 140 7.97 -1.40 14.63
CA ILE A 140 8.51 -2.09 15.81
C ILE A 140 8.16 -3.57 15.72
N LYS A 141 9.19 -4.42 15.69
CA LYS A 141 9.03 -5.88 15.68
C LYS A 141 8.24 -6.35 16.89
N GLY A 142 7.22 -7.18 16.67
CA GLY A 142 6.34 -7.73 17.69
C GLY A 142 5.21 -6.79 18.15
N ALA A 143 5.27 -5.50 17.79
CA ALA A 143 4.20 -4.52 18.08
C ALA A 143 3.56 -3.94 16.80
N SER A 144 4.16 -4.18 15.63
CA SER A 144 3.66 -3.71 14.35
C SER A 144 2.33 -4.39 13.99
N ARG A 145 1.35 -3.56 13.65
CA ARG A 145 0.04 -4.00 13.17
C ARG A 145 0.19 -4.69 11.81
N ILE A 146 0.96 -4.10 10.88
CA ILE A 146 1.11 -4.71 9.57
C ILE A 146 1.87 -6.04 9.65
N GLU A 147 2.85 -6.16 10.55
CA GLU A 147 3.56 -7.43 10.80
C GLU A 147 2.58 -8.50 11.30
N SER A 148 1.72 -8.15 12.26
CA SER A 148 0.69 -9.08 12.76
C SER A 148 -0.26 -9.57 11.67
N TRP A 149 -0.66 -8.69 10.74
CA TRP A 149 -1.47 -9.07 9.58
C TRP A 149 -0.69 -9.87 8.54
N TRP A 150 0.58 -9.54 8.32
CA TRP A 150 1.49 -10.29 7.45
C TRP A 150 1.65 -11.73 7.91
N LEU A 151 1.89 -11.96 9.21
CA LEU A 151 2.02 -13.31 9.79
C LEU A 151 0.74 -14.15 9.64
N ARG A 152 -0.43 -13.52 9.54
CA ARG A 152 -1.72 -14.19 9.29
C ARG A 152 -2.00 -14.43 7.80
N SER A 153 -1.21 -13.82 6.92
CA SER A 153 -1.41 -13.84 5.48
C SER A 153 -0.77 -15.07 4.81
N ASN A 154 -0.86 -15.14 3.49
CA ASN A 154 -0.15 -16.12 2.68
C ASN A 154 1.34 -15.81 2.52
N GLN A 155 1.79 -14.65 3.02
CA GLN A 155 3.19 -14.24 3.07
C GLN A 155 3.87 -14.33 1.71
N SER A 156 3.33 -13.62 0.72
CA SER A 156 3.86 -13.62 -0.65
C SER A 156 5.03 -12.65 -0.77
N SER A 157 6.17 -13.15 -1.23
CA SER A 157 7.35 -12.34 -1.56
C SER A 157 7.64 -12.42 -3.05
N TYR A 158 8.27 -11.40 -3.61
CA TYR A 158 8.65 -11.37 -5.01
C TYR A 158 10.04 -12.00 -5.19
N TRP A 159 10.11 -13.17 -5.80
CA TRP A 159 11.35 -13.90 -6.03
C TRP A 159 11.90 -13.53 -7.39
N VAL A 160 13.20 -13.27 -7.49
CA VAL A 160 13.87 -12.92 -8.75
C VAL A 160 15.00 -13.91 -9.05
N PRO A 161 15.21 -14.30 -10.32
CA PRO A 161 16.28 -15.21 -10.69
C PRO A 161 17.64 -14.51 -10.65
N CYS A 162 18.68 -15.24 -10.26
CA CYS A 162 20.06 -14.83 -10.51
C CYS A 162 20.35 -14.89 -12.03
N PRO A 163 20.95 -13.85 -12.63
CA PRO A 163 21.30 -13.85 -14.06
C PRO A 163 22.33 -14.90 -14.48
N GLU A 164 23.06 -15.48 -13.51
CA GLU A 164 24.11 -16.46 -13.78
C GLU A 164 23.66 -17.89 -13.50
N CYS A 165 23.13 -18.18 -12.31
CA CYS A 165 22.73 -19.53 -11.94
C CYS A 165 21.22 -19.82 -12.09
N ASN A 166 20.40 -18.82 -12.47
CA ASN A 166 18.94 -18.90 -12.57
C ASN A 166 18.19 -19.31 -11.28
N ALA A 167 18.90 -19.50 -10.16
CA ALA A 167 18.27 -19.77 -8.88
C ALA A 167 17.50 -18.53 -8.40
N TYR A 168 16.26 -18.75 -8.00
CA TYR A 168 15.37 -17.70 -7.52
C TYR A 168 15.69 -17.36 -6.07
N GLN A 169 15.68 -16.07 -5.74
CA GLN A 169 15.93 -15.56 -4.39
C GLN A 169 15.08 -14.32 -4.08
N VAL A 170 14.92 -14.04 -2.79
CA VAL A 170 14.37 -12.78 -2.30
C VAL A 170 15.54 -11.81 -2.04
N LEU A 171 15.41 -10.56 -2.49
CA LEU A 171 16.43 -9.53 -2.28
C LEU A 171 16.39 -9.04 -0.83
N VAL A 172 17.52 -9.20 -0.13
CA VAL A 172 17.71 -8.80 1.26
C VAL A 172 18.92 -7.89 1.40
N TRP A 173 18.86 -6.93 2.33
CA TRP A 173 19.92 -5.94 2.52
C TRP A 173 21.31 -6.54 2.84
N PRO A 174 21.44 -7.61 3.64
CA PRO A 174 22.75 -8.21 3.92
C PRO A 174 23.49 -8.75 2.68
N ASN A 175 22.79 -8.94 1.56
CA ASN A 175 23.38 -9.37 0.31
C ASN A 175 23.77 -8.21 -0.61
N LEU A 176 23.48 -6.97 -0.22
CA LEU A 176 23.97 -5.79 -0.93
C LEU A 176 25.34 -5.42 -0.38
N GLU A 177 26.34 -5.41 -1.26
CA GLU A 177 27.75 -5.26 -0.87
C GLU A 177 28.45 -4.23 -1.73
N TRP A 178 29.42 -3.54 -1.14
CA TRP A 178 30.28 -2.59 -1.82
C TRP A 178 31.67 -2.59 -1.18
N PRO A 179 32.72 -2.21 -1.93
CA PRO A 179 34.05 -1.99 -1.36
C PRO A 179 34.02 -0.93 -0.26
N GLU A 180 34.94 -1.02 0.70
CA GLU A 180 35.01 -0.09 1.82
C GLU A 180 35.11 1.37 1.31
N GLY A 181 34.21 2.22 1.81
CA GLY A 181 34.14 3.64 1.43
C GLY A 181 33.55 3.93 0.05
N ARG A 182 33.03 2.93 -0.69
CA ARG A 182 32.54 3.08 -2.07
C ARG A 182 31.10 2.58 -2.30
N PRO A 183 30.09 3.14 -1.62
CA PRO A 183 28.69 2.72 -1.80
C PRO A 183 28.17 2.87 -3.24
N GLU A 184 28.79 3.75 -4.05
CA GLU A 184 28.49 3.92 -5.46
C GLU A 184 28.80 2.69 -6.32
N GLU A 185 29.68 1.80 -5.83
CA GLU A 185 30.05 0.54 -6.48
C GLU A 185 29.21 -0.64 -5.98
N ALA A 186 28.05 -0.40 -5.35
CA ALA A 186 27.23 -1.46 -4.78
C ALA A 186 26.76 -2.52 -5.80
N GLN A 187 26.96 -3.78 -5.44
CA GLN A 187 26.56 -4.96 -6.18
C GLN A 187 25.76 -5.90 -5.29
N TYR A 188 24.94 -6.76 -5.89
CA TYR A 188 24.12 -7.70 -5.13
C TYR A 188 24.71 -9.11 -5.18
N ARG A 189 25.11 -9.65 -4.04
CA ARG A 189 25.60 -11.02 -3.91
C ARG A 189 24.45 -12.03 -4.00
N CYS A 190 24.51 -12.92 -4.98
CA CYS A 190 23.57 -14.04 -5.08
C CYS A 190 23.70 -15.00 -3.88
N ALA A 191 22.58 -15.32 -3.23
CA ALA A 191 22.54 -16.26 -2.11
C ALA A 191 22.86 -17.73 -2.47
N HIS A 192 22.86 -18.08 -3.77
CA HIS A 192 23.04 -19.45 -4.24
C HIS A 192 24.43 -19.71 -4.81
N CYS A 193 24.89 -18.91 -5.77
CA CYS A 193 26.20 -19.09 -6.41
C CYS A 193 27.26 -18.07 -5.96
N GLY A 194 26.91 -17.12 -5.10
CA GLY A 194 27.85 -16.14 -4.55
C GLY A 194 28.32 -15.06 -5.52
N VAL A 195 27.90 -15.08 -6.79
CA VAL A 195 28.28 -14.06 -7.78
C VAL A 195 27.79 -12.68 -7.36
N LEU A 196 28.61 -11.66 -7.62
CA LEU A 196 28.22 -10.27 -7.47
C LEU A 196 27.50 -9.81 -8.74
N ILE A 197 26.23 -9.49 -8.59
CA ILE A 197 25.35 -9.05 -9.68
C ILE A 197 25.47 -7.53 -9.79
N ALA A 198 25.85 -7.06 -10.98
CA ALA A 198 25.94 -5.63 -11.26
C ALA A 198 24.54 -4.97 -11.33
N PRO A 199 24.40 -3.69 -10.93
CA PRO A 199 23.12 -2.98 -10.90
C PRO A 199 22.31 -3.01 -12.21
N HIS A 200 22.98 -2.90 -13.36
CA HIS A 200 22.34 -2.92 -14.67
C HIS A 200 21.63 -4.25 -15.01
N ARG A 201 21.91 -5.33 -14.28
CA ARG A 201 21.23 -6.63 -14.43
C ARG A 201 19.91 -6.69 -13.66
N LYS A 202 19.66 -5.78 -12.72
CA LYS A 202 18.45 -5.77 -11.90
C LYS A 202 17.16 -5.68 -12.73
N PRO A 203 17.02 -4.84 -13.79
CA PRO A 203 15.82 -4.85 -14.63
C PRO A 203 15.53 -6.23 -15.25
N TRP A 204 16.57 -6.97 -15.67
CA TRP A 204 16.43 -8.34 -16.18
C TRP A 204 15.88 -9.29 -15.12
N MET A 205 16.35 -9.15 -13.87
CA MET A 205 15.89 -9.94 -12.72
C MET A 205 14.44 -9.63 -12.38
N LEU A 206 14.08 -8.34 -12.31
CA LEU A 206 12.72 -7.89 -12.01
C LEU A 206 11.71 -8.35 -13.08
N ALA A 207 12.07 -8.29 -14.36
CA ALA A 207 11.19 -8.73 -15.45
C ALA A 207 10.90 -10.24 -15.44
N ARG A 208 11.71 -11.04 -14.75
CA ARG A 208 11.60 -12.51 -14.65
C ARG A 208 11.22 -12.98 -13.26
N GLY A 209 10.88 -12.06 -12.37
CA GLY A 209 10.49 -12.39 -11.02
C GLY A 209 9.06 -12.91 -10.94
N GLU A 210 8.76 -13.62 -9.86
CA GLU A 210 7.45 -14.19 -9.59
C GLU A 210 7.08 -14.09 -8.11
N TRP A 211 5.79 -13.91 -7.83
CA TRP A 211 5.27 -13.94 -6.47
C TRP A 211 5.15 -15.38 -5.99
N ARG A 212 5.76 -15.69 -4.85
CA ARG A 212 5.63 -17.01 -4.19
C ARG A 212 5.10 -16.83 -2.78
N ALA A 213 4.03 -17.55 -2.46
CA ALA A 213 3.41 -17.57 -1.14
C ALA A 213 4.10 -18.60 -0.24
N ALA A 214 4.58 -18.17 0.94
CA ALA A 214 5.10 -19.10 1.94
C ALA A 214 3.97 -19.88 2.66
N ASN A 215 2.77 -19.32 2.72
CA ASN A 215 1.59 -19.94 3.34
C ASN A 215 0.38 -19.93 2.37
N PRO A 216 0.39 -20.70 1.28
CA PRO A 216 -0.63 -20.64 0.23
C PRO A 216 -2.05 -21.00 0.69
N LYS A 217 -2.20 -21.61 1.88
CA LYS A 217 -3.50 -21.98 2.46
C LYS A 217 -4.22 -20.81 3.13
N SER A 218 -3.52 -19.71 3.43
CA SER A 218 -4.16 -18.55 4.07
C SER A 218 -5.17 -17.89 3.14
N LYS A 219 -6.34 -17.55 3.70
CA LYS A 219 -7.38 -16.78 2.99
C LYS A 219 -7.04 -15.29 2.89
N ILE A 220 -6.04 -14.83 3.64
CA ILE A 220 -5.58 -13.44 3.63
C ILE A 220 -4.38 -13.37 2.68
N ALA A 221 -4.52 -12.64 1.57
CA ALA A 221 -3.40 -12.34 0.71
C ALA A 221 -2.52 -11.27 1.36
N GLY A 222 -1.23 -11.53 1.47
CA GLY A 222 -0.25 -10.57 1.96
C GLY A 222 0.93 -10.52 1.02
N PHE A 223 1.43 -9.31 0.80
CA PHE A 223 2.53 -9.04 -0.11
C PHE A 223 3.61 -8.24 0.62
N TRP A 224 4.85 -8.64 0.44
CA TRP A 224 6.01 -7.92 0.96
C TRP A 224 7.02 -7.73 -0.16
N ILE A 225 7.54 -6.51 -0.25
CA ILE A 225 8.60 -6.12 -1.17
C ILE A 225 9.46 -5.04 -0.52
N SER A 226 10.76 -5.08 -0.76
CA SER A 226 11.71 -4.10 -0.21
C SER A 226 12.09 -3.05 -1.25
N GLN A 227 12.75 -1.97 -0.80
CA GLN A 227 13.25 -0.91 -1.69
C GLN A 227 14.28 -1.44 -2.71
N LEU A 228 14.94 -2.57 -2.45
CA LEU A 228 15.91 -3.21 -3.36
C LEU A 228 15.31 -3.60 -4.72
N TYR A 229 13.99 -3.75 -4.78
CA TYR A 229 13.25 -4.08 -6.00
C TYR A 229 12.83 -2.86 -6.81
N SER A 230 13.06 -1.64 -6.31
CA SER A 230 12.61 -0.43 -6.99
C SER A 230 13.19 -0.37 -8.41
N PRO A 231 12.38 -0.20 -9.46
CA PRO A 231 12.89 0.05 -10.80
C PRO A 231 13.47 1.47 -10.94
N TRP A 232 13.17 2.37 -10.01
CA TRP A 232 13.54 3.79 -10.04
C TRP A 232 14.80 4.16 -9.26
N LYS A 233 15.37 3.21 -8.51
CA LYS A 233 16.57 3.43 -7.71
C LYS A 233 17.56 2.32 -7.96
N GLU A 234 18.74 2.62 -8.43
CA GLU A 234 19.81 1.63 -8.49
C GLU A 234 20.29 1.27 -7.08
N TRP A 235 20.93 0.11 -6.93
CA TRP A 235 21.46 -0.30 -5.64
C TRP A 235 22.50 0.68 -5.04
N PRO A 236 23.37 1.31 -5.85
CA PRO A 236 24.21 2.43 -5.40
C PRO A 236 23.46 3.60 -4.75
N GLU A 237 22.16 3.76 -5.05
CA GLU A 237 21.33 4.88 -4.59
C GLU A 237 20.35 4.49 -3.47
N THR A 238 20.33 3.21 -3.06
CA THR A 238 19.29 2.68 -2.19
C THR A 238 19.39 3.08 -0.73
#